data_AF-A0A351IXE4-F1
#
_entry.id   AF-A0A351IXE4-F1
#
_cell.length_a   1.000
_cell.length_b   1.000
_cell.length_c   1.000
_cell.angle_alpha   90.00
_cell.angle_beta   90.00
_cell.angle_gamma   90.00
#
_symmetry.space_group_name_H-M   'P 1'
#
loop_
_entity.id
_entity.type
_entity.pdbx_description
1 polymer ?
#
loop_
_entity_poly.entity_id
_entity_poly.type
_entity_poly.pdbx_seq_one_letter_code
_entity_poly.pdbx_strand_id
1 'polypeptide(L)' 'QGSAADIIKLAMVNVDRRLAKEHKKSRLILQVHDELIIEAHQSEADTIKALLKEEMEKAVALSVLLQADVNIGKTWYDAK' A
#
# COMPACT_ATOMS: atom_id res chain seq x y z
N GLN A 1 0.99 1.14 20.09
CA GLN A 1 -0.31 0.84 19.44
C GLN A 1 -0.92 2.07 18.75
N GLY A 2 -0.85 3.29 19.33
CA GLY A 2 -1.36 4.52 18.69
C GLY A 2 -0.56 4.99 17.46
N SER A 3 0.74 5.26 17.60
CA SER A 3 1.55 5.85 16.53
C SER A 3 1.63 5.00 15.25
N ALA A 4 1.73 3.68 15.37
CA ALA A 4 1.69 2.78 14.20
C ALA A 4 0.34 2.84 13.47
N ALA A 5 -0.76 2.97 14.22
CA ALA A 5 -2.09 3.13 13.64
C ALA A 5 -2.26 4.48 12.91
N ASP A 6 -1.60 5.54 13.38
CA ASP A 6 -1.60 6.83 12.69
C ASP A 6 -0.78 6.76 11.38
N ILE A 7 0.37 6.09 11.42
CA ILE A 7 1.24 5.91 10.25
C ILE A 7 0.51 5.11 9.16
N ILE A 8 -0.10 3.97 9.49
CA ILE A 8 -0.79 3.16 8.49
C ILE A 8 -2.01 3.89 7.90
N LYS A 9 -2.74 4.66 8.71
CA LYS A 9 -3.86 5.48 8.21
C LYS A 9 -3.38 6.57 7.25
N LEU A 10 -2.24 7.19 7.55
CA LEU A 10 -1.64 8.17 6.65
C LEU A 10 -1.19 7.51 5.32
N ALA A 11 -0.57 6.32 5.40
CA ALA A 11 -0.22 5.52 4.22
C ALA A 11 -1.46 5.19 3.38
N MET A 12 -2.56 4.75 4.00
CA MET A 12 -3.83 4.46 3.32
C MET A 12 -4.34 5.67 2.53
N VAL A 13 -4.35 6.85 3.15
CA VAL A 13 -4.79 8.09 2.51
C VAL A 13 -3.88 8.47 1.34
N ASN A 14 -2.56 8.30 1.48
CA ASN A 14 -1.61 8.60 0.43
C ASN A 14 -1.76 7.65 -0.77
N VAL A 15 -1.87 6.34 -0.51
CA VAL A 15 -2.13 5.32 -1.53
C VAL A 15 -3.41 5.65 -2.29
N ASP A 16 -4.52 5.90 -1.59
CA ASP A 16 -5.81 6.23 -2.22
C ASP A 16 -5.73 7.48 -3.11
N ARG A 17 -5.11 8.56 -2.60
CA ARG A 17 -4.89 9.78 -3.38
C ARG A 17 -4.03 9.53 -4.62
N ARG A 18 -3.00 8.70 -4.51
CA ARG A 18 -2.08 8.39 -5.61
C ARG A 18 -2.78 7.56 -6.69
N LEU A 19 -3.58 6.57 -6.30
CA LEU A 19 -4.42 5.80 -7.23
C LEU A 19 -5.37 6.72 -8.00
N ALA A 20 -6.05 7.63 -7.31
CA ALA A 20 -6.96 8.59 -7.94
C ALA A 20 -6.23 9.58 -8.86
N LYS A 21 -5.11 10.15 -8.41
CA LYS A 21 -4.29 11.11 -9.18
C LYS A 21 -3.71 10.51 -10.45
N GLU A 22 -3.32 9.24 -10.41
CA GLU A 22 -2.78 8.52 -11.57
C GLU A 22 -3.85 7.78 -12.38
N HIS A 23 -5.13 7.99 -12.07
CA HIS A 23 -6.28 7.38 -12.75
C HIS A 23 -6.17 5.85 -12.86
N LYS A 24 -5.68 5.19 -11.80
CA LYS A 24 -5.59 3.73 -11.76
C LYS A 24 -6.97 3.10 -11.63
N LYS A 25 -7.12 1.90 -12.17
CA LYS A 25 -8.33 1.08 -12.00
C LYS A 25 -8.30 0.27 -10.71
N SER A 26 -7.11 0.06 -10.17
CA SER A 26 -6.84 -0.70 -8.94
C SER A 26 -7.37 0.02 -7.70
N ARG A 27 -7.71 -0.74 -6.64
CA ARG A 27 -8.36 -0.20 -5.43
C ARG A 27 -7.89 -0.88 -4.14
N LEU A 28 -7.80 -0.11 -3.06
CA LEU A 28 -7.59 -0.62 -1.70
C LEU A 28 -8.86 -1.34 -1.22
N ILE A 29 -8.73 -2.61 -0.83
CA ILE A 29 -9.87 -3.46 -0.41
C ILE A 29 -9.89 -3.65 1.10
N LEU A 30 -8.73 -3.92 1.71
CA LEU A 30 -8.62 -4.23 3.14
C LEU A 30 -7.37 -3.63 3.75
N GLN A 31 -7.48 -3.34 5.05
CA GLN A 31 -6.35 -3.10 5.93
C GLN A 31 -6.43 -4.09 7.09
N VAL A 32 -5.33 -4.76 7.40
CA VAL A 32 -5.24 -5.74 8.47
C VAL A 32 -3.97 -5.45 9.26
N HIS A 33 -4.12 -4.91 10.48
CA HIS A 33 -2.99 -4.48 11.32
C HIS A 33 -2.04 -3.48 10.60
N ASP A 34 -0.91 -3.95 10.10
CA ASP A 34 0.11 -3.19 9.38
C ASP A 34 0.13 -3.49 7.87
N GLU A 35 -0.76 -4.34 7.39
CA GLU A 35 -0.86 -4.76 5.99
C GLU A 35 -1.97 -4.02 5.24
N LEU A 36 -1.72 -3.72 3.96
CA LEU A 36 -2.69 -3.18 3.00
C LEU A 36 -2.90 -4.16 1.85
N ILE A 37 -4.16 -4.45 1.53
CA ILE A 37 -4.53 -5.35 0.43
C ILE A 37 -5.16 -4.53 -0.69
N ILE A 38 -4.52 -4.57 -1.86
CA ILE A 38 -4.97 -3.89 -3.08
C ILE A 38 -5.45 -4.95 -4.08
N GLU A 39 -6.63 -4.75 -4.63
CA GLU A 39 -7.03 -5.44 -5.87
C GLU A 39 -6.44 -4.67 -7.05
N ALA A 40 -5.43 -5.25 -7.69
CA ALA A 40 -4.74 -4.64 -8.80
C ALA A 40 -5.29 -5.11 -10.15
N HIS A 41 -5.50 -4.18 -11.08
CA HIS A 41 -5.73 -4.53 -12.48
C HIS A 41 -4.47 -5.19 -13.04
N GLN A 42 -4.61 -6.25 -13.85
CA GLN A 42 -3.46 -7.07 -14.27
C GLN A 42 -2.37 -6.25 -14.99
N SER A 43 -2.76 -5.27 -15.81
CA SER A 43 -1.83 -4.38 -16.51
C SER A 43 -1.16 -3.33 -15.61
N GLU A 44 -1.63 -3.17 -14.36
CA GLU A 44 -1.16 -2.17 -13.40
C GLU A 44 -0.34 -2.81 -12.27
N ALA A 45 -0.31 -4.14 -12.14
CA ALA A 45 0.19 -4.86 -10.97
C ALA A 45 1.59 -4.41 -10.52
N ASP A 46 2.56 -4.32 -11.44
CA ASP A 46 3.92 -3.86 -11.10
C ASP A 46 3.98 -2.39 -10.69
N THR A 47 3.16 -1.55 -11.33
CA THR A 47 3.06 -0.12 -10.99
C THR A 47 2.45 0.06 -9.60
N ILE A 48 1.39 -0.71 -9.30
CA ILE A 48 0.72 -0.69 -8.00
C ILE A 48 1.65 -1.20 -6.91
N LYS A 49 2.45 -2.24 -7.19
CA LYS A 49 3.46 -2.74 -6.26
C LYS A 49 4.50 -1.66 -5.89
N ALA A 50 5.03 -0.96 -6.89
CA ALA A 50 5.98 0.13 -6.66
C ALA A 50 5.35 1.29 -5.88
N LEU A 51 4.13 1.67 -6.25
CA LEU A 51 3.35 2.72 -5.59
C LEU A 51 3.10 2.37 -4.12
N LEU A 52 2.62 1.17 -3.84
CA LEU A 52 2.28 0.73 -2.48
C LEU A 52 3.51 0.75 -1.58
N LYS A 53 4.65 0.23 -2.05
CA LYS A 53 5.91 0.26 -1.33
C LYS A 53 6.35 1.71 -1.04
N GLU A 54 6.31 2.58 -2.05
CA GLU A 54 6.70 3.99 -1.89
C GLU A 54 5.84 4.71 -0.85
N GLU A 55 4.51 4.63 -0.99
CA GLU A 55 3.58 5.39 -0.13
C GLU A 55 3.56 4.85 1.31
N MET A 56 3.83 3.56 1.52
CA MET A 56 3.98 2.98 2.86
C MET A 56 5.32 3.36 3.51
N GLU A 57 6.44 3.26 2.80
CA GLU A 57 7.77 3.57 3.35
C GLU A 57 7.96 5.08 3.59
N LYS A 58 7.30 5.93 2.79
CA LYS A 58 7.37 7.40 2.90
C LYS A 58 6.21 8.03 3.67
N ALA A 59 5.34 7.22 4.29
CA ALA A 59 4.16 7.72 5.00
C ALA A 59 4.52 8.79 6.05
N VAL A 60 5.66 8.63 6.74
CA VAL A 60 6.17 9.58 7.73
C VAL A 60 7.69 9.61 7.70
N ALA A 61 8.29 10.77 7.96
CA ALA A 61 9.73 10.90 8.18
C ALA A 61 10.07 10.57 9.64
N LEU A 62 10.88 9.52 9.83
CA LEU A 62 11.38 9.10 11.14
C LEU A 62 12.92 9.13 11.14
N SER A 63 13.53 8.99 12.32
CA SER A 63 14.98 8.85 12.45
C SER A 63 15.53 7.56 11.85
N VAL A 64 14.64 6.59 11.56
CA VAL A 64 14.92 5.31 10.90
C VAL A 64 14.00 5.13 9.71
N LEU A 65 14.41 4.35 8.72
CA LEU A 65 13.59 4.06 7.55
C LEU A 65 12.51 3.02 7.88
N LEU A 66 11.28 3.27 7.42
CA LEU A 66 10.25 2.25 7.35
C LEU A 66 10.53 1.35 6.15
N GLN A 67 10.29 0.05 6.31
CA GLN A 67 10.42 -0.94 5.24
C GLN A 67 9.08 -1.60 5.02
N ALA A 68 8.67 -1.73 3.76
CA ALA A 68 7.46 -2.44 3.36
C ALA A 68 7.80 -3.52 2.34
N ASP A 69 7.31 -4.72 2.58
CA ASP A 69 7.37 -5.84 1.65
C ASP A 69 6.08 -5.92 0.85
N VAL A 70 6.20 -6.18 -0.45
CA VAL A 70 5.05 -6.21 -1.36
C VAL A 70 5.13 -7.40 -2.30
N ASN A 71 4.14 -8.28 -2.19
CA ASN A 71 3.97 -9.48 -3.00
C ASN A 71 2.75 -9.36 -3.91
N ILE A 72 2.75 -10.11 -5.02
CA ILE A 72 1.66 -10.12 -6.01
C ILE A 72 1.25 -11.58 -6.19
N GLY A 73 -0.05 -11.84 -6.11
CA GLY A 73 -0.63 -13.16 -6.28
C GLY A 73 -2.02 -13.08 -6.91
N LYS A 74 -2.50 -14.21 -7.44
CA LYS A 74 -3.87 -14.31 -7.98
C LYS A 74 -4.91 -14.50 -6.87
N THR A 75 -4.48 -15.03 -5.75
CA THR A 75 -5.24 -15.10 -4.50
C THR A 75 -4.47 -14.41 -3.39
N TRP A 76 -5.15 -14.05 -2.30
CA TRP A 76 -4.45 -13.53 -1.12
C TRP A 76 -3.44 -14.53 -0.56
N TYR A 77 -3.72 -15.83 -0.67
CA TYR A 77 -2.77 -16.87 -0.27
C TYR A 77 -1.47 -16.82 -1.07
N ASP A 78 -1.55 -16.59 -2.38
CA ASP A 78 -0.38 -16.47 -3.26
C ASP A 78 0.37 -15.15 -3.10
N ALA A 79 -0.32 -14.12 -2.58
CA ALA A 79 0.21 -12.76 -2.40
C ALA A 79 0.81 -12.54 -1.02
N LYS A 80 1.01 -13.61 -0.25
CA LYS A 80 1.61 -13.55 1.09
C LYS A 80 3.12 -13.62 1.02
#